data_AF-A0A915P5S8-F1
#
_entry.id   AF-A0A915P5S8-F1
#
_cell.length_a   1.000
_cell.length_b   1.000
_cell.length_c   1.000
_cell.angle_alpha   90.00
_cell.angle_beta   90.00
_cell.angle_gamma   90.00
#
_symmetry.space_group_name_H-M   'P 1'
#
loop_
_entity.id
_entity.type
_entity.pdbx_description
1 polymer ?
#
loop_
_entity_poly.entity_id
_entity_poly.type
_entity_poly.pdbx_seq_one_letter_code
_entity_poly.pdbx_strand_id
1 'polypeptide(L)'
;MVEGPVKPVLENNMKRGFVKQVLSGDSVVLQFSVAPGSPPNETTVYLCNVVAPRLAKRPTENTAATPDEPYAWEAREFIRKKLVGQTVTFVREFTATSGREHGHIYIGGTGLESAENVTESGVSAGLLEVRPGKQIDESTKKLLELQEQAKEAKKGRWSGDEPTKHVRSIQWTFDDPRSLVTKYGGKPVDAVIEQVRDGSTVRAFLLPSFDYVTIGFSGVKVIEL
;
A
#
# COMPACT_ATOMS: atom_id res chain seq x y z
N MET A 1 43.47 -26.57 0.48
CA MET A 1 42.37 -25.58 0.46
C MET A 1 41.14 -26.33 0.92
N VAL A 2 40.68 -26.07 2.15
CA VAL A 2 39.51 -26.73 2.72
C VAL A 2 38.36 -25.75 2.53
N GLU A 3 37.42 -26.08 1.65
CA GLU A 3 36.17 -25.32 1.54
C GLU A 3 35.39 -25.49 2.85
N GLY A 4 35.14 -24.37 3.53
CA GLY A 4 34.29 -24.35 4.73
C GLY A 4 32.83 -24.68 4.38
N PRO A 5 32.02 -25.07 5.37
CA PRO A 5 30.63 -25.44 5.12
C PRO A 5 29.85 -24.25 4.54
N VAL A 6 29.21 -24.49 3.39
CA VAL A 6 28.24 -23.57 2.78
C VAL A 6 27.09 -23.40 3.78
N LYS A 7 26.96 -22.20 4.36
CA LYS A 7 25.83 -21.85 5.22
C LYS A 7 24.52 -22.00 4.41
N PRO A 8 23.46 -22.61 4.96
CA PRO A 8 22.20 -22.75 4.25
C PRO A 8 21.61 -21.36 3.92
N VAL A 9 21.17 -21.19 2.67
CA VAL A 9 20.66 -19.94 2.06
C VAL A 9 19.36 -19.40 2.73
N LEU A 10 18.86 -20.07 3.77
CA LEU A 10 17.57 -19.79 4.40
C LEU A 10 17.58 -18.57 5.35
N GLU A 11 18.73 -18.11 5.84
CA GLU A 11 18.79 -17.00 6.80
C GLU A 11 18.56 -15.60 6.17
N ASN A 12 18.50 -15.48 4.83
CA ASN A 12 18.59 -14.17 4.15
C ASN A 12 17.31 -13.69 3.43
N ASN A 13 16.19 -14.40 3.57
CA ASN A 13 14.92 -14.08 2.89
C ASN A 13 13.88 -13.40 3.79
N MET A 14 14.06 -13.43 5.11
CA MET A 14 13.13 -12.84 6.07
C MET A 14 13.71 -11.55 6.67
N LYS A 15 12.95 -10.47 6.63
CA LYS A 15 13.34 -9.16 7.18
C LYS A 15 12.20 -8.61 8.03
N ARG A 16 12.52 -8.01 9.19
CA ARG A 16 11.55 -7.19 9.94
C ARG A 16 11.71 -5.73 9.55
N GLY A 17 10.63 -5.09 9.13
CA GLY A 17 10.64 -3.70 8.67
C GLY A 17 9.48 -2.91 9.25
N PHE A 18 9.66 -1.60 9.37
CA PHE A 18 8.59 -0.67 9.73
C PHE A 18 7.88 -0.20 8.46
N VAL A 19 6.55 -0.21 8.46
CA VAL A 19 5.78 0.20 7.27
C VAL A 19 5.66 1.72 7.23
N LYS A 20 6.39 2.32 6.29
CA LYS A 20 6.37 3.76 6.03
C LYS A 20 5.11 4.17 5.28
N GLN A 21 4.80 3.48 4.18
CA GLN A 21 3.77 3.89 3.23
C GLN A 21 3.21 2.70 2.47
N VAL A 22 1.93 2.81 2.08
CA VAL A 22 1.27 1.90 1.14
C VAL A 22 1.09 2.62 -0.20
N LEU A 23 1.69 2.08 -1.26
CA LEU A 23 1.67 2.67 -2.60
C LEU A 23 0.42 2.24 -3.38
N SER A 24 0.03 0.97 -3.26
CA SER A 24 -1.17 0.35 -3.84
C SER A 24 -1.66 -0.77 -2.93
N GLY A 25 -2.80 -1.41 -3.26
CA GLY A 25 -3.30 -2.56 -2.50
C GLY A 25 -2.35 -3.77 -2.45
N ASP A 26 -1.31 -3.79 -3.29
CA ASP A 26 -0.35 -4.90 -3.41
C ASP A 26 1.11 -4.46 -3.28
N SER A 27 1.39 -3.20 -2.91
CA SER A 27 2.77 -2.73 -2.74
C SER A 27 2.97 -1.74 -1.59
N VAL A 28 4.07 -1.95 -0.86
CA VAL A 28 4.35 -1.31 0.44
C VAL A 28 5.81 -0.88 0.49
N VAL A 29 6.07 0.28 1.10
CA VAL A 29 7.44 0.74 1.40
C VAL A 29 7.78 0.37 2.83
N LEU A 30 8.81 -0.46 2.99
CA LEU A 30 9.38 -0.83 4.27
C LEU A 30 10.63 -0.01 4.55
N GLN A 31 10.76 0.42 5.80
CA GLN A 31 11.96 1.00 6.37
C GLN A 31 12.67 -0.05 7.22
N PHE A 32 13.95 -0.25 6.96
CA PHE A 32 14.81 -1.13 7.73
C PHE A 32 15.81 -0.30 8.53
N SER A 33 15.94 -0.63 9.81
CA SER A 33 16.93 0.02 10.67
C SER A 33 18.32 -0.22 10.12
N VAL A 34 19.10 0.85 10.04
CA VAL A 34 20.52 0.84 9.74
C VAL A 34 21.31 1.17 11.02
N ALA A 35 22.63 1.31 10.90
CA ALA A 35 23.47 1.75 12.01
C ALA A 35 22.93 3.03 12.66
N PRO A 36 23.07 3.20 13.99
CA PRO A 36 22.58 4.38 14.71
C PRO A 36 23.08 5.69 14.07
N GLY A 37 22.17 6.62 13.82
CA GLY A 37 22.47 7.93 13.22
C GLY A 37 22.41 8.00 11.70
N SER A 38 22.29 6.86 11.00
CA SER A 38 22.08 6.84 9.55
C SER A 38 20.60 6.84 9.18
N PRO A 39 20.19 7.48 8.07
CA PRO A 39 18.82 7.39 7.57
C PRO A 39 18.41 5.93 7.30
N PRO A 40 17.17 5.52 7.63
CA PRO A 40 16.70 4.17 7.35
C PRO A 40 16.80 3.83 5.87
N ASN A 41 17.14 2.58 5.56
CA ASN A 41 17.05 2.09 4.18
C ASN A 41 15.59 1.81 3.85
N GLU A 42 15.15 2.26 2.67
CA GLU A 42 13.79 2.04 2.18
C GLU A 42 13.80 0.99 1.07
N THR A 43 12.83 0.09 1.12
CA THR A 43 12.61 -0.88 0.03
C THR A 43 11.13 -0.99 -0.25
N THR A 44 10.79 -0.86 -1.53
CA THR A 44 9.43 -1.19 -1.98
C THR A 44 9.34 -2.70 -2.19
N VAL A 45 8.37 -3.31 -1.52
CA VAL A 45 8.05 -4.73 -1.64
C VAL A 45 6.66 -4.90 -2.23
N TYR A 46 6.45 -6.03 -2.91
CA TYR A 46 5.21 -6.35 -3.60
C TYR A 46 4.65 -7.67 -3.06
N LEU A 47 3.33 -7.73 -2.87
CA LEU A 47 2.67 -8.96 -2.45
C LEU A 47 2.73 -9.99 -3.59
N CYS A 48 3.18 -11.20 -3.27
CA CYS A 48 3.25 -12.30 -4.22
C CYS A 48 1.87 -12.82 -4.62
N ASN A 49 1.80 -13.31 -5.87
CA ASN A 49 0.69 -14.09 -6.43
C ASN A 49 -0.67 -13.40 -6.37
N VAL A 50 -0.68 -12.07 -6.25
CA VAL A 50 -1.88 -11.24 -6.27
C VAL A 50 -1.66 -9.98 -7.09
N VAL A 51 -2.77 -9.33 -7.45
CA VAL A 51 -2.80 -8.00 -8.06
C VAL A 51 -3.91 -7.17 -7.44
N ALA A 52 -3.63 -5.92 -7.15
CA ALA A 52 -4.63 -4.93 -6.75
C ALA A 52 -5.16 -4.14 -7.96
N PRO A 53 -6.42 -3.66 -7.93
CA PRO A 53 -6.89 -2.68 -8.90
C PRO A 53 -6.04 -1.40 -8.83
N ARG A 54 -5.78 -0.79 -9.99
CA ARG A 54 -4.86 0.35 -10.12
C ARG A 54 -5.49 1.64 -9.62
N LEU A 55 -4.73 2.36 -8.79
CA LEU A 55 -5.12 3.70 -8.33
C LEU A 55 -5.03 4.75 -9.44
N ALA A 56 -5.82 5.81 -9.27
CA ALA A 56 -5.79 7.00 -10.07
C ALA A 56 -4.39 7.63 -10.09
N LYS A 57 -4.01 8.18 -11.24
CA LYS A 57 -2.76 8.92 -11.40
C LYS A 57 -3.08 10.38 -11.64
N ARG A 58 -2.41 11.24 -10.87
CA ARG A 58 -2.45 12.69 -11.05
C ARG A 58 -1.95 13.03 -12.46
N PRO A 59 -2.56 14.00 -13.15
CA PRO A 59 -2.05 14.48 -14.43
C PRO A 59 -0.67 15.11 -14.25
N THR A 60 0.17 14.96 -15.28
CA THR A 60 1.43 15.71 -15.44
C THR A 60 1.32 16.61 -16.66
N GLU A 61 2.33 17.43 -16.93
CA GLU A 61 2.37 18.27 -18.14
C GLU A 61 2.18 17.47 -19.43
N ASN A 62 2.63 16.21 -19.45
CA ASN A 62 2.65 15.36 -20.63
C ASN A 62 1.67 14.19 -20.57
N THR A 63 0.87 14.05 -19.50
CA THR A 63 0.01 12.88 -19.32
C THR A 63 -1.27 13.26 -18.61
N ALA A 64 -2.41 12.92 -19.22
CA ALA A 64 -3.73 13.11 -18.63
C ALA A 64 -3.89 12.29 -17.34
N ALA A 65 -4.84 12.70 -16.50
CA ALA A 65 -5.21 11.96 -15.31
C ALA A 65 -5.77 10.58 -15.71
N THR A 66 -5.45 9.53 -14.94
CA THR A 66 -6.16 8.25 -15.04
C THR A 66 -7.07 8.10 -13.82
N PRO A 67 -8.32 7.62 -13.98
CA PRO A 67 -9.19 7.34 -12.84
C PRO A 67 -8.70 6.10 -12.08
N ASP A 68 -9.26 5.87 -10.89
CA ASP A 68 -9.12 4.59 -10.22
C ASP A 68 -9.76 3.48 -11.06
N GLU A 69 -9.17 2.30 -11.07
CA GLU A 69 -9.91 1.08 -11.35
C GLU A 69 -10.88 0.81 -10.19
N PRO A 70 -12.05 0.21 -10.44
CA PRO A 70 -13.02 -0.10 -9.38
C PRO A 70 -12.36 -0.83 -8.21
N TYR A 71 -12.66 -0.40 -6.99
CA TYR A 71 -12.12 -0.93 -5.72
C TYR A 71 -10.64 -0.63 -5.44
N ALA A 72 -9.94 0.14 -6.28
CA ALA A 72 -8.52 0.43 -6.07
C ALA A 72 -8.26 1.19 -4.76
N TRP A 73 -9.11 2.18 -4.45
CA TRP A 73 -8.99 2.97 -3.23
C TRP A 73 -9.26 2.11 -2.00
N GLU A 74 -10.31 1.30 -2.02
CA GLU A 74 -10.69 0.40 -0.95
C GLU A 74 -9.59 -0.63 -0.68
N ALA A 75 -9.00 -1.21 -1.73
CA ALA A 75 -7.87 -2.13 -1.60
C ALA A 75 -6.66 -1.46 -0.95
N ARG A 76 -6.30 -0.25 -1.40
CA ARG A 76 -5.20 0.50 -0.78
C ARG A 76 -5.49 0.87 0.67
N GLU A 77 -6.69 1.36 0.97
CA GLU A 77 -7.07 1.78 2.33
C GLU A 77 -7.17 0.61 3.31
N PHE A 78 -7.60 -0.57 2.85
CA PHE A 78 -7.57 -1.79 3.63
C PHE A 78 -6.15 -2.12 4.11
N ILE A 79 -5.18 -2.07 3.19
CA ILE A 79 -3.78 -2.33 3.51
C ILE A 79 -3.18 -1.19 4.35
N ARG A 80 -3.48 0.08 4.02
CA ARG A 80 -2.98 1.25 4.76
C ARG A 80 -3.40 1.22 6.22
N LYS A 81 -4.69 0.98 6.49
CA LYS A 81 -5.24 0.92 7.86
C LYS A 81 -4.67 -0.24 8.67
N LYS A 82 -4.30 -1.33 8.00
CA LYS A 82 -3.72 -2.52 8.64
C LYS A 82 -2.21 -2.38 8.89
N LEU A 83 -1.48 -1.74 7.98
CA LEU A 83 -0.01 -1.81 7.97
C LEU A 83 0.71 -0.53 8.37
N VAL A 84 0.23 0.66 8.00
CA VAL A 84 1.00 1.89 8.24
C VAL A 84 1.23 2.09 9.73
N GLY A 85 2.49 2.36 10.10
CA GLY A 85 2.88 2.51 11.50
C GLY A 85 3.18 1.21 12.24
N GLN A 86 3.06 0.05 11.57
CA GLN A 86 3.34 -1.26 12.17
C GLN A 86 4.74 -1.76 11.80
N THR A 87 5.35 -2.54 12.69
CA THR A 87 6.50 -3.39 12.35
C THR A 87 6.00 -4.74 11.86
N VAL A 88 6.42 -5.12 10.67
CA VAL A 88 5.96 -6.33 9.97
C VAL A 88 7.13 -7.25 9.65
N THR A 89 6.83 -8.53 9.43
CA THR A 89 7.80 -9.49 8.91
C THR A 89 7.55 -9.69 7.43
N PHE A 90 8.52 -9.34 6.59
CA PHE A 90 8.50 -9.59 5.17
C PHE A 90 9.34 -10.84 4.87
N VAL A 91 8.74 -11.81 4.16
CA VAL A 91 9.41 -13.01 3.67
C VAL A 91 9.46 -12.90 2.16
N ARG A 92 10.65 -12.59 1.62
CA ARG A 92 10.91 -12.50 0.19
C ARG A 92 10.83 -13.89 -0.44
N GLU A 93 10.05 -14.01 -1.50
CA GLU A 93 9.98 -15.21 -2.32
C GLU A 93 10.94 -15.11 -3.50
N PHE A 94 10.91 -14.00 -4.23
CA PHE A 94 11.83 -13.76 -5.34
C PHE A 94 12.11 -12.28 -5.56
N THR A 95 13.17 -12.00 -6.31
CA THR A 95 13.44 -10.67 -6.86
C THR A 95 13.18 -10.73 -8.35
N ALA A 96 12.27 -9.89 -8.85
CA ALA A 96 11.97 -9.80 -10.28
C ALA A 96 13.21 -9.30 -11.05
N THR A 97 13.25 -9.53 -12.36
CA THR A 97 14.32 -9.00 -13.25
C THR A 97 14.43 -7.47 -13.20
N SER A 98 13.36 -6.78 -12.81
CA SER A 98 13.34 -5.34 -12.55
C SER A 98 14.01 -4.90 -11.24
N GLY A 99 14.49 -5.85 -10.42
CA GLY A 99 15.06 -5.59 -9.09
C GLY A 99 14.02 -5.48 -7.97
N ARG A 100 12.72 -5.62 -8.27
CA ARG A 100 11.64 -5.53 -7.29
C ARG A 100 11.57 -6.79 -6.42
N GLU A 101 11.50 -6.63 -5.10
CA GLU A 101 11.32 -7.75 -4.17
C GLU A 101 9.83 -8.11 -4.06
N HIS A 102 9.49 -9.36 -4.37
CA HIS A 102 8.16 -9.92 -4.22
C HIS A 102 8.17 -10.92 -3.06
N GLY A 103 7.13 -10.89 -2.22
CA GLY A 103 7.01 -11.82 -1.11
C GLY A 103 5.71 -11.67 -0.32
N HIS A 104 5.74 -12.16 0.90
CA HIS A 104 4.60 -12.14 1.82
C HIS A 104 4.88 -11.23 3.01
N ILE A 105 3.87 -10.49 3.46
CA ILE A 105 3.93 -9.66 4.66
C ILE A 105 3.08 -10.31 5.75
N TYR A 106 3.67 -10.41 6.93
CA TYR A 106 3.05 -10.97 8.13
C TYR A 106 3.01 -9.94 9.26
N ILE A 107 1.89 -9.90 9.98
CA ILE A 107 1.68 -9.02 11.13
C ILE A 107 1.24 -9.79 12.37
N GLY A 108 1.68 -9.33 13.55
CA GLY A 108 1.40 -10.00 14.81
C GLY A 108 2.07 -11.38 14.93
N GLY A 109 1.60 -12.16 15.92
CA GLY A 109 2.13 -13.49 16.22
C GLY A 109 3.52 -13.50 16.88
N THR A 110 3.92 -14.66 17.38
CA THR A 110 5.29 -14.92 17.89
C THR A 110 6.17 -15.60 16.84
N GLY A 111 5.58 -16.02 15.72
CA GLY A 111 6.23 -16.63 14.56
C GLY A 111 5.24 -16.70 13.38
N LEU A 112 5.73 -17.04 12.18
CA LEU A 112 4.93 -17.02 10.94
C LEU A 112 3.65 -17.85 11.02
N GLU A 113 3.70 -19.00 11.70
CA GLU A 113 2.57 -19.93 11.93
C GLU A 113 1.38 -19.26 12.65
N SER A 114 1.65 -18.26 13.49
CA SER A 114 0.65 -17.55 14.29
C SER A 114 0.43 -16.10 13.85
N ALA A 115 1.15 -15.66 12.82
CA ALA A 115 1.07 -14.32 12.28
C ALA A 115 0.01 -14.26 11.18
N GLU A 116 -0.66 -13.12 11.06
CA GLU A 116 -1.63 -12.90 9.99
C GLU A 116 -0.89 -12.64 8.66
N ASN A 117 -1.20 -13.42 7.62
CA ASN A 117 -0.72 -13.18 6.26
C ASN A 117 -1.58 -12.12 5.57
N VAL A 118 -0.99 -10.97 5.26
CA VAL A 118 -1.70 -9.81 4.70
C VAL A 118 -2.27 -10.09 3.31
N THR A 119 -1.57 -10.90 2.50
CA THR A 119 -2.04 -11.29 1.15
C THR A 119 -3.33 -12.09 1.26
N GLU A 120 -3.38 -13.08 2.17
CA GLU A 120 -4.57 -13.89 2.42
C GLU A 120 -5.74 -13.03 2.90
N SER A 121 -5.50 -12.07 3.79
CA SER A 121 -6.52 -11.14 4.28
C SER A 121 -7.10 -10.27 3.17
N GLY A 122 -6.26 -9.75 2.27
CA GLY A 122 -6.72 -8.92 1.13
C GLY A 122 -7.53 -9.72 0.11
N VAL A 123 -7.14 -10.97 -0.17
CA VAL A 123 -7.89 -11.89 -1.04
C VAL A 123 -9.23 -12.27 -0.40
N SER A 124 -9.24 -12.62 0.88
CA SER A 124 -10.45 -12.97 1.64
C SER A 124 -11.47 -11.83 1.74
N ALA A 125 -10.98 -10.58 1.68
CA ALA A 125 -11.81 -9.39 1.63
C ALA A 125 -12.35 -9.08 0.21
N GLY A 126 -11.92 -9.82 -0.81
CA GLY A 126 -12.25 -9.54 -2.21
C GLY A 126 -11.63 -8.25 -2.73
N LEU A 127 -10.49 -7.82 -2.18
CA LEU A 127 -9.80 -6.58 -2.57
C LEU A 127 -8.52 -6.84 -3.37
N LEU A 128 -8.04 -8.07 -3.35
CA LEU A 128 -6.92 -8.55 -4.17
C LEU A 128 -7.39 -9.74 -5.00
N GLU A 129 -6.94 -9.80 -6.26
CA GLU A 129 -7.20 -10.92 -7.15
C GLU A 129 -5.94 -11.78 -7.26
N VAL A 130 -6.13 -13.09 -7.16
CA VAL A 130 -5.05 -14.06 -7.23
C VAL A 130 -4.56 -14.17 -8.67
N ARG A 131 -3.25 -14.01 -8.84
CA ARG A 131 -2.54 -14.24 -10.10
C ARG A 131 -1.54 -15.39 -9.90
N PRO A 132 -1.91 -16.62 -10.26
CA PRO A 132 -1.02 -17.77 -10.10
C PRO A 132 0.27 -17.61 -10.89
N GLY A 133 1.39 -18.01 -10.28
CA GLY A 133 2.66 -18.19 -10.98
C GLY A 133 2.62 -19.38 -11.94
N LYS A 134 3.78 -19.67 -12.57
CA LYS A 134 3.93 -20.85 -13.45
C LYS A 134 3.77 -22.18 -12.70
N GLN A 135 4.14 -22.19 -11.42
CA GLN A 135 3.99 -23.33 -10.52
C GLN A 135 2.95 -22.95 -9.46
N ILE A 136 2.04 -23.87 -9.18
CA ILE A 136 1.00 -23.69 -8.15
C ILE A 136 1.40 -24.52 -6.94
N ASP A 137 1.97 -23.84 -5.96
CA ASP A 137 2.34 -24.39 -4.67
C ASP A 137 1.15 -24.35 -3.69
N GLU A 138 1.34 -24.89 -2.48
CA GLU A 138 0.30 -24.91 -1.45
C GLU A 138 -0.16 -23.50 -1.03
N SER A 139 0.75 -22.53 -1.02
CA SER A 139 0.40 -21.13 -0.70
C SER A 139 -0.55 -20.55 -1.75
N THR A 140 -0.28 -20.78 -3.05
CA THR A 140 -1.13 -20.33 -4.15
C THR A 140 -2.48 -21.06 -4.15
N LYS A 141 -2.51 -22.37 -3.85
CA LYS A 141 -3.79 -23.12 -3.72
C LYS A 141 -4.68 -22.50 -2.65
N LYS A 142 -4.11 -22.22 -1.47
CA LYS A 142 -4.84 -21.56 -0.37
C LYS A 142 -5.39 -20.19 -0.79
N LEU A 143 -4.60 -19.38 -1.51
CA LEU A 143 -5.08 -18.10 -2.04
C LEU A 143 -6.27 -18.28 -3.01
N LEU A 144 -6.21 -19.27 -3.90
CA LEU A 144 -7.31 -19.56 -4.83
C LEU A 144 -8.59 -19.97 -4.08
N GLU A 145 -8.48 -20.81 -3.04
CA GLU A 145 -9.61 -21.20 -2.20
C GLU A 145 -10.24 -19.99 -1.49
N LEU A 146 -9.41 -19.11 -0.89
CA LEU A 146 -9.89 -17.89 -0.25
C LEU A 146 -10.58 -16.95 -1.25
N GLN A 147 -10.11 -16.90 -2.50
CA GLN A 147 -10.74 -16.11 -3.54
C GLN A 147 -12.12 -16.67 -3.90
N GLU A 148 -12.27 -17.98 -4.06
CA GLU A 148 -13.58 -18.59 -4.31
C GLU A 148 -14.55 -18.33 -3.15
N GLN A 149 -14.10 -18.43 -1.91
CA GLN A 149 -14.90 -18.04 -0.75
C GLN A 149 -15.32 -16.56 -0.79
N ALA A 150 -14.43 -15.66 -1.20
CA ALA A 150 -14.74 -14.24 -1.34
C ALA A 150 -15.77 -13.98 -2.47
N LYS A 151 -15.71 -14.74 -3.55
CA LYS A 151 -16.69 -14.69 -4.65
C LYS A 151 -18.06 -15.21 -4.22
N GLU A 152 -18.11 -16.38 -3.59
CA GLU A 152 -19.35 -16.96 -3.04
C GLU A 152 -20.02 -16.02 -2.03
N ALA A 153 -19.21 -15.39 -1.17
CA ALA A 153 -19.65 -14.40 -0.19
C ALA A 153 -19.90 -13.00 -0.78
N LYS A 154 -19.70 -12.79 -2.09
CA LYS A 154 -19.92 -11.51 -2.78
C LYS A 154 -19.20 -10.34 -2.10
N LYS A 155 -17.93 -10.52 -1.75
CA LYS A 155 -17.12 -9.52 -1.04
C LYS A 155 -16.32 -8.64 -1.98
N GLY A 156 -16.14 -7.37 -1.60
CA GLY A 156 -15.30 -6.41 -2.33
C GLY A 156 -15.67 -6.39 -3.80
N ARG A 157 -14.68 -6.55 -4.69
CA ARG A 157 -14.89 -6.53 -6.13
C ARG A 157 -15.80 -7.63 -6.68
N TRP A 158 -16.13 -8.63 -5.88
CA TRP A 158 -17.03 -9.71 -6.23
C TRP A 158 -18.49 -9.46 -5.82
N SER A 159 -18.82 -8.29 -5.24
CA SER A 159 -20.16 -8.00 -4.71
C SER A 159 -21.26 -7.93 -5.77
N GLY A 160 -20.88 -7.62 -7.02
CA GLY A 160 -21.83 -7.30 -8.09
C GLY A 160 -22.33 -5.85 -8.05
N ASP A 161 -21.78 -5.01 -7.18
CA ASP A 161 -22.07 -3.58 -7.17
C ASP A 161 -21.61 -2.90 -8.47
N GLU A 162 -22.28 -1.80 -8.82
CA GLU A 162 -21.91 -1.00 -9.97
C GLU A 162 -20.46 -0.49 -9.84
N PRO A 163 -19.56 -0.82 -10.78
CA PRO A 163 -18.13 -0.51 -10.63
C PRO A 163 -17.84 0.99 -10.45
N THR A 164 -18.68 1.87 -11.01
CA THR A 164 -18.56 3.33 -10.93
C THR A 164 -18.71 3.87 -9.51
N LYS A 165 -19.40 3.14 -8.60
CA LYS A 165 -19.51 3.51 -7.18
C LYS A 165 -18.21 3.35 -6.41
N HIS A 166 -17.27 2.59 -6.97
CA HIS A 166 -15.96 2.26 -6.39
C HIS A 166 -14.82 2.96 -7.12
N VAL A 167 -15.12 4.10 -7.77
CA VAL A 167 -14.15 4.97 -8.44
C VAL A 167 -14.29 6.36 -7.87
N ARG A 168 -13.21 6.92 -7.30
CA ARG A 168 -13.26 8.27 -6.72
C ARG A 168 -13.36 9.33 -7.82
N SER A 169 -14.19 10.34 -7.57
CA SER A 169 -14.13 11.59 -8.33
C SER A 169 -13.09 12.50 -7.69
N ILE A 170 -11.87 12.49 -8.24
CA ILE A 170 -10.74 13.23 -7.65
C ILE A 170 -10.63 14.62 -8.28
N GLN A 171 -10.70 15.65 -7.45
CA GLN A 171 -10.39 17.01 -7.85
C GLN A 171 -8.90 17.30 -7.64
N TRP A 172 -8.14 17.35 -8.73
CA TRP A 172 -6.67 17.54 -8.70
C TRP A 172 -6.23 19.01 -8.68
N THR A 173 -7.05 19.90 -9.23
CA THR A 173 -6.76 21.32 -9.44
C THR A 173 -7.97 22.15 -9.05
N PHE A 174 -7.76 23.38 -8.58
CA PHE A 174 -8.82 24.28 -8.17
C PHE A 174 -8.58 25.64 -8.80
N ASP A 175 -9.58 26.16 -9.52
CA ASP A 175 -9.50 27.49 -10.13
C ASP A 175 -9.54 28.58 -9.05
N ASP A 176 -10.40 28.41 -8.04
CA ASP A 176 -10.42 29.23 -6.83
C ASP A 176 -10.16 28.40 -5.57
N PRO A 177 -8.92 28.30 -5.09
CA PRO A 177 -8.60 27.61 -3.85
C PRO A 177 -9.26 28.21 -2.60
N ARG A 178 -9.64 29.49 -2.61
CA ARG A 178 -10.30 30.13 -1.45
C ARG A 178 -11.69 29.56 -1.21
N SER A 179 -12.35 29.09 -2.28
CA SER A 179 -13.64 28.41 -2.18
C SER A 179 -13.62 27.21 -1.23
N LEU A 180 -12.51 26.47 -1.14
CA LEU A 180 -12.37 25.36 -0.18
C LEU A 180 -12.38 25.85 1.27
N VAL A 181 -11.69 26.95 1.56
CA VAL A 181 -11.66 27.55 2.90
C VAL A 181 -13.07 27.99 3.31
N THR A 182 -13.78 28.66 2.40
CA THR A 182 -15.19 29.07 2.61
C THR A 182 -16.10 27.85 2.80
N LYS A 183 -15.95 26.81 1.97
CA LYS A 183 -16.72 25.56 2.04
C LYS A 183 -16.63 24.89 3.41
N TYR A 184 -15.42 24.79 3.97
CA TYR A 184 -15.22 24.12 5.26
C TYR A 184 -15.37 25.05 6.46
N GLY A 185 -15.25 26.37 6.28
CA GLY A 185 -15.57 27.37 7.29
C GLY A 185 -14.80 27.22 8.61
N GLY A 186 -13.53 26.79 8.53
CA GLY A 186 -12.67 26.56 9.70
C GLY A 186 -13.02 25.33 10.54
N LYS A 187 -13.96 24.48 10.09
CA LYS A 187 -14.28 23.22 10.78
C LYS A 187 -13.22 22.16 10.51
N PRO A 188 -12.99 21.22 11.44
CA PRO A 188 -12.17 20.04 11.18
C PRO A 188 -12.67 19.26 9.96
N VAL A 189 -11.75 18.79 9.13
CA VAL A 189 -12.02 17.98 7.94
C VAL A 189 -11.15 16.74 8.02
N ASP A 190 -11.77 15.57 7.89
CA ASP A 190 -11.03 14.31 7.81
C ASP A 190 -10.19 14.30 6.54
N ALA A 191 -8.95 13.83 6.65
CA ALA A 191 -8.04 13.79 5.52
C ALA A 191 -7.08 12.61 5.60
N VAL A 192 -6.62 12.14 4.44
CA VAL A 192 -5.54 11.17 4.32
C VAL A 192 -4.30 11.89 3.82
N ILE A 193 -3.23 11.89 4.61
CA ILE A 193 -1.93 12.42 4.17
C ILE A 193 -1.33 11.47 3.15
N GLU A 194 -1.11 11.98 1.94
CA GLU A 194 -0.59 11.21 0.81
C GLU A 194 0.91 11.39 0.60
N GLN A 195 1.41 12.59 0.86
CA GLN A 195 2.81 12.92 0.69
C GLN A 195 3.24 13.97 1.72
N VAL A 196 4.42 13.79 2.28
CA VAL A 196 5.12 14.85 3.03
C VAL A 196 6.11 15.50 2.08
N ARG A 197 5.94 16.79 1.78
CA ARG A 197 6.88 17.55 0.94
C ARG A 197 8.09 17.99 1.77
N ASP A 198 7.80 18.53 2.95
CA ASP A 198 8.76 18.97 3.94
C ASP A 198 8.09 18.96 5.33
N GLY A 199 8.84 19.27 6.39
CA GLY A 199 8.34 19.23 7.78
C GLY A 199 7.17 20.16 8.10
N SER A 200 6.84 21.11 7.21
CA SER A 200 5.74 22.06 7.35
C SER A 200 4.71 22.00 6.21
N THR A 201 4.91 21.14 5.21
CA THR A 201 4.06 21.07 4.01
C THR A 201 3.73 19.63 3.64
N VAL A 202 2.45 19.33 3.55
CA VAL A 202 1.93 18.00 3.19
C VAL A 202 0.97 18.08 2.01
N ARG A 203 0.76 16.96 1.33
CA ARG A 203 -0.34 16.77 0.38
C ARG A 203 -1.32 15.76 0.94
N ALA A 204 -2.61 16.01 0.76
CA ALA A 204 -3.65 15.20 1.35
C ALA A 204 -4.87 15.07 0.43
N PHE A 205 -5.62 13.98 0.57
CA PHE A 205 -7.01 13.92 0.13
C PHE A 205 -7.92 14.35 1.28
N LEU A 206 -8.75 15.37 1.05
CA LEU A 206 -9.84 15.70 1.97
C LEU A 206 -10.99 14.71 1.79
N LEU A 207 -11.59 14.26 2.88
CA LEU A 207 -12.70 13.32 2.88
C LEU A 207 -14.02 14.03 3.20
N PRO A 208 -15.15 13.58 2.62
CA PRO A 208 -15.29 12.47 1.67
C PRO A 208 -15.16 12.89 0.20
N SER A 209 -14.85 14.16 -0.10
CA SER A 209 -14.87 14.69 -1.48
C SER A 209 -13.69 14.27 -2.35
N PHE A 210 -12.62 13.75 -1.76
CA PHE A 210 -11.36 13.41 -2.44
C PHE A 210 -10.72 14.60 -3.16
N ASP A 211 -10.86 15.80 -2.58
CA ASP A 211 -10.14 17.00 -2.98
C ASP A 211 -8.63 16.81 -2.70
N TYR A 212 -7.78 16.81 -3.73
CA TYR A 212 -6.33 16.66 -3.57
C TYR A 212 -5.66 18.02 -3.36
N VAL A 213 -5.22 18.28 -2.14
CA VAL A 213 -4.73 19.61 -1.72
C VAL A 213 -3.29 19.56 -1.21
N THR A 214 -2.60 20.71 -1.30
CA THR A 214 -1.33 20.94 -0.60
C THR A 214 -1.59 21.84 0.58
N ILE A 215 -1.20 21.40 1.78
CA ILE A 215 -1.47 22.07 3.06
C ILE A 215 -0.12 22.47 3.66
N GLY A 216 0.06 23.77 3.88
CA GLY A 216 1.14 24.30 4.72
C GLY A 216 0.64 24.50 6.14
N PHE A 217 1.45 24.16 7.13
CA PHE A 217 1.12 24.39 8.53
C PHE A 217 1.20 25.88 8.86
N SER A 218 0.11 26.44 9.37
CA SER A 218 0.02 27.87 9.69
C SER A 218 0.95 28.23 10.84
N GLY A 219 1.65 29.37 10.71
CA GLY A 219 2.47 29.94 11.79
C GLY A 219 3.83 29.27 11.99
N VAL A 220 4.19 28.26 11.19
CA VAL A 220 5.47 27.56 11.26
C VAL A 220 6.07 27.37 9.87
N LYS A 221 7.40 27.28 9.80
CA LYS A 221 8.14 26.88 8.61
C LYS A 221 9.34 26.05 9.04
N VAL A 222 9.55 24.90 8.39
CA VAL A 222 10.75 24.11 8.66
C VAL A 222 11.99 24.81 8.08
N ILE A 223 13.11 24.73 8.79
CA ILE A 223 14.41 25.18 8.28
C ILE A 223 14.90 24.11 7.32
N GLU A 224 15.17 24.49 6.07
CA GLU A 224 15.87 23.63 5.12
C GLU A 224 17.35 23.56 5.55
N LEU A 225 17.85 22.36 5.85
CA LEU A 225 19.25 22.10 6.17
C LEU A 225 20.07 21.88 4.90
#